data_AF-A0A7X0G683-F1
#
_entry.id   AF-A0A7X0G683-F1
#
_cell.length_a   1.000
_cell.length_b   1.000
_cell.length_c   1.000
_cell.angle_alpha   90.00
_cell.angle_beta   90.00
_cell.angle_gamma   90.00
#
_symmetry.space_group_name_H-M   'P 1'
#
loop_
_entity.id
_entity.type
_entity.pdbx_description
1 polymer ?
#
loop_
_entity_poly.entity_id
_entity_poly.type
_entity_poly.pdbx_seq_one_letter_code
_entity_poly.pdbx_strand_id
1 'polypeptide(L)'
;MTVQTILSDLGLESPLVGTTVTAHIRSSGPDGFRCAVYDVATGEARDALLPRADAFDLPEGAAPPELAPGSKVIALVVGVAAGADPGSERLMLSVTAPELVERLLAGFVDELLNGKVVIKAIARVAGTKTKIAVAPTVTGVDARGACIGRGASRLKGAQNLLNRGYGRERLEIIEYAKDPAAFLVNAMNPVQVTDALAERGNAIVAVEEHQLSGGIGEGGLNAQLAGRLTGHYVRVVKTGTDLREALDQLVADKAAAEKA
;
A
#
# COMPACT_ATOMS: atom_id res chain seq x y z
N MET A 1 25.31 24.91 -19.93
CA MET A 1 26.05 24.74 -18.66
C MET A 1 25.55 23.46 -18.03
N THR A 2 26.37 22.43 -17.96
CA THR A 2 26.03 21.21 -17.22
C THR A 2 25.85 21.62 -15.76
N VAL A 3 24.63 21.48 -15.23
CA VAL A 3 24.36 21.80 -13.83
C VAL A 3 25.05 20.73 -13.00
N GLN A 4 26.16 21.08 -12.37
CA GLN A 4 26.86 20.19 -11.47
C GLN A 4 26.05 20.09 -10.18
N THR A 5 25.60 18.89 -9.85
CA THR A 5 24.80 18.58 -8.66
C THR A 5 25.66 17.90 -7.60
N ILE A 6 25.23 17.97 -6.34
CA ILE A 6 25.87 17.24 -5.23
C ILE A 6 25.93 15.73 -5.54
N LEU A 7 24.90 15.18 -6.21
CA LEU A 7 24.88 13.77 -6.58
C LEU A 7 25.92 13.45 -7.64
N SER A 8 26.05 14.28 -8.67
CA SER A 8 27.09 14.09 -9.69
C SER A 8 28.51 14.20 -9.11
N ASP A 9 28.73 15.05 -8.10
CA ASP A 9 30.03 15.14 -7.41
C ASP A 9 30.37 13.86 -6.62
N LEU A 10 29.34 13.13 -6.19
CA LEU A 10 29.46 11.84 -5.50
C LEU A 10 29.44 10.64 -6.46
N GLY A 11 29.38 10.88 -7.78
CA GLY A 11 29.26 9.82 -8.79
C GLY A 11 27.91 9.09 -8.74
N LEU A 12 26.87 9.72 -8.21
CA LEU A 12 25.52 9.20 -8.14
C LEU A 12 24.61 9.89 -9.16
N GLU A 13 23.74 9.11 -9.79
CA GLU A 13 22.74 9.64 -10.71
C GLU A 13 21.36 9.72 -10.05
N SER A 14 20.74 10.91 -10.13
CA SER A 14 19.36 11.14 -9.72
C SER A 14 18.39 10.57 -10.77
N PRO A 15 17.19 10.12 -10.39
CA PRO A 15 16.71 9.90 -9.02
C PRO A 15 17.26 8.59 -8.42
N LEU A 16 17.49 8.59 -7.11
CA LEU A 16 18.02 7.43 -6.37
C LEU A 16 16.95 6.35 -6.16
N VAL A 17 17.40 5.12 -5.95
CA VAL A 17 16.53 4.01 -5.51
C VAL A 17 15.84 4.37 -4.18
N GLY A 18 14.55 4.05 -4.06
CA GLY A 18 13.70 4.39 -2.92
C GLY A 18 13.04 5.77 -3.00
N THR A 19 13.25 6.53 -4.07
CA THR A 19 12.61 7.84 -4.28
C THR A 19 11.33 7.71 -5.11
N THR A 20 10.37 8.60 -4.83
CA THR A 20 9.13 8.72 -5.61
C THR A 20 9.33 9.67 -6.78
N VAL A 21 8.91 9.25 -7.97
CA VAL A 21 9.07 10.00 -9.21
C VAL A 21 7.75 10.12 -9.96
N THR A 22 7.63 11.14 -10.80
CA THR A 22 6.58 11.18 -11.83
C THR A 22 7.14 10.52 -13.09
N ALA A 23 6.60 9.37 -13.45
CA ALA A 23 6.95 8.68 -14.68
C ALA A 23 5.98 9.07 -15.81
N HIS A 24 6.54 9.46 -16.95
CA HIS A 24 5.79 9.81 -18.15
C HIS A 24 5.78 8.63 -19.11
N ILE A 25 4.62 7.99 -19.31
CA ILE A 25 4.47 6.84 -20.21
C ILE A 25 4.76 7.27 -21.64
N ARG A 26 5.66 6.57 -22.33
CA ARG A 26 6.04 6.80 -23.73
C ARG A 26 5.44 5.75 -24.65
N SER A 27 5.52 4.49 -24.25
CA SER A 27 4.99 3.36 -25.00
C SER A 27 4.68 2.19 -24.07
N SER A 28 3.85 1.28 -24.57
CA SER A 28 3.50 0.02 -23.92
C SER A 28 4.05 -1.13 -24.76
N GLY A 29 4.53 -2.18 -24.10
CA GLY A 29 5.01 -3.41 -24.71
C GLY A 29 4.72 -4.62 -23.83
N PRO A 30 5.18 -5.82 -24.25
CA PRO A 30 4.96 -7.06 -23.50
C PRO A 30 5.50 -6.99 -22.07
N ASP A 31 6.72 -6.45 -21.91
CA ASP A 31 7.42 -6.41 -20.62
C ASP A 31 6.92 -5.31 -19.68
N GLY A 32 6.10 -4.38 -20.17
CA GLY A 32 5.58 -3.26 -19.38
C GLY A 32 5.55 -1.94 -20.16
N PHE A 33 5.81 -0.85 -19.46
CA PHE A 33 5.69 0.51 -19.98
C PHE A 33 7.03 1.22 -19.98
N ARG A 34 7.46 1.69 -21.16
CA ARG A 34 8.64 2.55 -21.27
C ARG A 34 8.24 3.95 -20.85
N CYS A 35 9.06 4.51 -19.96
CA CYS A 35 8.78 5.77 -19.29
C CYS A 35 9.97 6.71 -19.44
N ALA A 36 9.68 8.01 -19.38
CA ALA A 36 10.69 9.03 -19.12
C ALA A 36 10.49 9.57 -17.71
N VAL A 37 11.58 9.66 -16.94
CA VAL A 37 11.63 10.36 -15.66
C VAL A 37 12.56 11.55 -15.82
N TYR A 38 12.12 12.74 -15.42
CA TYR A 38 12.89 13.95 -15.58
C TYR A 38 13.63 14.29 -14.28
N ASP A 39 14.92 14.55 -14.38
CA ASP A 39 15.68 15.11 -13.28
C ASP A 39 15.21 16.54 -12.97
N VAL A 40 14.97 16.84 -11.70
CA VAL A 40 14.41 18.14 -11.28
C VAL A 40 15.42 19.28 -11.31
N ALA A 41 16.72 18.98 -11.29
CA ALA A 41 17.79 19.98 -11.31
C ALA A 41 18.26 20.28 -12.74
N THR A 42 18.40 19.26 -13.59
CA THR A 42 18.91 19.42 -14.96
C THR A 42 17.80 19.49 -16.01
N GLY A 43 16.62 18.94 -15.72
CA GLY A 43 15.53 18.78 -16.70
C GLY A 43 15.76 17.65 -17.70
N GLU A 44 16.87 16.91 -17.60
CA GLU A 44 17.20 15.82 -18.51
C GLU A 44 16.29 14.61 -18.26
N ALA A 45 15.92 13.92 -19.33
CA ALA A 45 15.11 12.72 -19.27
C ALA A 45 16.00 11.49 -19.09
N ARG A 46 15.68 10.65 -18.11
CA ARG A 46 16.23 9.31 -17.95
C ARG A 46 15.23 8.26 -18.42
N ASP A 47 15.76 7.24 -19.09
CA ASP A 47 14.99 6.07 -19.52
C ASP A 47 14.56 5.27 -18.29
N ALA A 48 13.31 4.83 -18.29
CA ALA A 48 12.74 4.05 -17.20
C ALA A 48 11.81 2.96 -17.75
N LEU A 49 11.69 1.86 -17.02
CA LEU A 49 10.74 0.79 -17.27
C LEU A 49 9.86 0.62 -16.03
N LEU A 50 8.55 0.66 -16.24
CA LEU A 50 7.57 0.16 -15.28
C LEU A 50 7.15 -1.23 -15.76
N PRO A 51 7.67 -2.31 -15.16
CA PRO A 51 7.28 -3.66 -15.52
C PRO A 51 5.78 -3.87 -15.38
N ARG A 52 5.19 -4.74 -16.21
CA ARG A 52 3.74 -4.95 -16.17
C ARG A 52 3.23 -5.49 -14.83
N ALA A 53 4.01 -6.38 -14.18
CA ALA A 53 3.73 -6.91 -12.85
C ALA A 53 3.80 -5.85 -11.73
N ASP A 54 4.56 -4.78 -11.98
CA ASP A 54 4.73 -3.64 -11.07
C ASP A 54 3.82 -2.46 -11.42
N ALA A 55 3.12 -2.54 -12.55
CA ALA A 55 2.13 -1.56 -13.00
C ALA A 55 0.77 -1.82 -12.37
N PHE A 56 0.38 -3.08 -12.18
CA PHE A 56 -0.95 -3.40 -11.67
C PHE A 56 -0.92 -4.63 -10.77
N ASP A 57 -1.71 -4.58 -9.70
CA ASP A 57 -2.00 -5.72 -8.83
C ASP A 57 -3.46 -6.14 -9.08
N LEU A 58 -3.64 -6.88 -10.17
CA LEU A 58 -4.97 -7.24 -10.68
C LEU A 58 -5.33 -8.67 -10.28
N PRO A 59 -6.61 -8.93 -9.96
CA PRO A 59 -7.11 -10.29 -9.88
C PRO A 59 -6.83 -11.07 -11.18
N GLU A 60 -6.64 -12.37 -11.05
CA GLU A 60 -6.41 -13.25 -12.19
C GLU A 60 -7.54 -13.11 -13.24
N GLY A 61 -7.16 -12.90 -14.50
CA GLY A 61 -8.10 -12.71 -15.62
C GLY A 61 -8.68 -11.29 -15.78
N ALA A 62 -8.42 -10.36 -14.86
CA ALA A 62 -8.85 -8.97 -15.03
C ALA A 62 -8.04 -8.25 -16.11
N ALA A 63 -8.73 -7.53 -17.00
CA ALA A 63 -8.09 -6.73 -18.02
C ALA A 63 -7.35 -5.54 -17.38
N PRO A 64 -6.06 -5.31 -17.70
CA PRO A 64 -5.32 -4.21 -17.15
C PRO A 64 -5.85 -2.86 -17.65
N PRO A 65 -5.85 -1.82 -16.79
CA PRO A 65 -6.10 -0.45 -17.23
C PRO A 65 -5.19 -0.06 -18.39
N GLU A 66 -5.72 0.72 -19.32
CA GLU A 66 -4.91 1.23 -20.42
C GLU A 66 -4.11 2.46 -19.97
N LEU A 67 -2.79 2.29 -19.86
CA LEU A 67 -1.84 3.38 -19.67
C LEU A 67 -1.38 3.89 -21.04
N ALA A 68 -2.11 4.86 -21.58
CA ALA A 68 -1.80 5.46 -22.88
C ALA A 68 -0.49 6.29 -22.84
N PRO A 69 0.25 6.37 -23.97
CA PRO A 69 1.33 7.33 -24.13
C PRO A 69 0.92 8.76 -23.72
N GLY A 70 1.78 9.45 -22.98
CA GLY A 70 1.52 10.77 -22.41
C GLY A 70 0.89 10.74 -21.01
N SER A 71 0.38 9.59 -20.57
CA SER A 71 -0.07 9.39 -19.17
C SER A 71 1.06 9.62 -18.18
N LYS A 72 0.72 10.13 -17.00
CA LYS A 72 1.65 10.37 -15.90
C LYS A 72 1.24 9.55 -14.70
N VAL A 73 2.19 8.83 -14.12
CA VAL A 73 1.95 7.95 -12.97
C VAL A 73 2.99 8.29 -11.90
N ILE A 74 2.61 8.17 -10.64
CA ILE A 74 3.58 8.27 -9.55
C ILE A 74 4.10 6.87 -9.26
N ALA A 75 5.42 6.70 -9.28
CA ALA A 75 6.07 5.42 -9.06
C ALA A 75 7.24 5.54 -8.10
N LEU A 76 7.60 4.41 -7.48
CA LEU A 76 8.82 4.26 -6.70
C LEU A 76 9.95 3.77 -7.62
N VAL A 77 11.15 4.34 -7.50
CA VAL A 77 12.35 3.77 -8.12
C VAL A 77 12.79 2.58 -7.27
N VAL A 78 12.65 1.36 -7.78
CA VAL A 78 12.99 0.12 -7.07
C VAL A 78 14.38 -0.40 -7.42
N GLY A 79 14.98 0.11 -8.49
CA GLY A 79 16.31 -0.30 -8.91
C GLY A 79 16.80 0.42 -10.15
N VAL A 80 17.98 0.01 -10.59
CA VAL A 80 18.60 0.43 -11.85
C VAL A 80 19.07 -0.83 -12.57
N ALA A 81 18.83 -0.89 -13.88
CA ALA A 81 19.23 -1.99 -14.74
C ALA A 81 20.01 -1.45 -15.95
N ALA A 82 20.69 -2.34 -16.68
CA ALA A 82 21.29 -1.98 -17.95
C ALA A 82 20.21 -1.52 -18.95
N GLY A 83 20.48 -0.42 -19.63
CA GLY A 83 19.64 0.13 -20.69
C GLY A 83 19.84 -0.60 -22.01
N ALA A 84 19.21 -0.08 -23.07
CA ALA A 84 19.26 -0.71 -24.39
C ALA A 84 20.62 -0.50 -25.09
N ASP A 85 21.24 0.65 -24.85
CA ASP A 85 22.54 1.00 -25.45
C ASP A 85 23.69 0.56 -24.53
N PRO A 86 24.84 0.13 -25.07
CA PRO A 86 26.00 -0.26 -24.25
C PRO A 86 26.43 0.84 -23.28
N GLY A 87 26.48 0.51 -21.99
CA GLY A 87 26.83 1.45 -20.92
C GLY A 87 25.71 2.40 -20.49
N SER A 88 24.53 2.34 -21.12
CA SER A 88 23.35 3.09 -20.66
C SER A 88 22.70 2.39 -19.47
N GLU A 89 22.07 3.17 -18.59
CA GLU A 89 21.27 2.68 -17.47
C GLU A 89 19.79 3.00 -17.67
N ARG A 90 18.94 2.20 -17.05
CA ARG A 90 17.49 2.39 -17.01
C ARG A 90 16.99 2.26 -15.58
N LEU A 91 16.13 3.19 -15.17
CA LEU A 91 15.43 3.10 -13.90
C LEU A 91 14.36 2.00 -13.94
N MET A 92 14.30 1.19 -12.89
CA MET A 92 13.24 0.21 -12.67
C MET A 92 12.22 0.82 -11.71
N LEU A 93 10.95 0.84 -12.12
CA LEU A 93 9.86 1.51 -11.41
C LEU A 93 8.84 0.51 -10.88
N SER A 94 8.18 0.85 -9.77
CA SER A 94 7.00 0.12 -9.30
C SER A 94 5.93 1.06 -8.77
N VAL A 95 4.66 0.76 -9.08
CA VAL A 95 3.51 1.43 -8.45
C VAL A 95 2.85 0.54 -7.39
N THR A 96 3.14 -0.76 -7.40
CA THR A 96 2.55 -1.76 -6.50
C THR A 96 3.34 -1.93 -5.20
N ALA A 97 4.61 -1.51 -5.19
CA ALA A 97 5.48 -1.53 -4.01
C ALA A 97 4.85 -0.82 -2.78
N PRO A 98 4.65 -1.48 -1.63
CA PRO A 98 4.06 -0.88 -0.42
C PRO A 98 4.78 0.39 0.05
N GLU A 99 6.11 0.45 -0.13
CA GLU A 99 6.97 1.59 0.23
C GLU A 99 6.58 2.86 -0.52
N LEU A 100 5.94 2.75 -1.70
CA LEU A 100 5.38 3.92 -2.39
C LEU A 100 4.39 4.67 -1.50
N VAL A 101 3.52 3.94 -0.80
CA VAL A 101 2.50 4.53 0.07
C VAL A 101 3.14 5.18 1.30
N GLU A 102 4.19 4.58 1.85
CA GLU A 102 4.97 5.17 2.96
C GLU A 102 5.56 6.52 2.57
N ARG A 103 6.25 6.57 1.42
CA ARG A 103 6.91 7.78 0.92
C ARG A 103 5.91 8.87 0.58
N LEU A 104 4.79 8.49 -0.04
CA LEU A 104 3.72 9.43 -0.34
C LEU A 104 3.11 10.00 0.93
N LEU A 105 2.80 9.17 1.92
CA LEU A 105 2.22 9.64 3.18
C LEU A 105 3.20 10.57 3.93
N ALA A 106 4.49 10.22 3.97
CA ALA A 106 5.53 11.04 4.58
C ALA A 106 5.64 12.45 3.96
N GLY A 107 5.33 12.59 2.66
CA GLY A 107 5.29 13.90 1.99
C GLY A 107 4.17 14.84 2.46
N PHE A 108 3.16 14.34 3.18
CA PHE A 108 2.03 15.13 3.71
C PHE A 108 1.98 15.20 5.24
N VAL A 109 2.76 14.38 5.95
CA VAL A 109 2.65 14.18 7.41
C VAL A 109 4.00 14.46 8.06
N ASP A 110 4.19 15.68 8.55
CA ASP A 110 5.43 16.12 9.21
C ASP A 110 5.80 15.25 10.41
N GLU A 111 4.80 14.71 11.11
CA GLU A 111 4.99 13.82 12.26
C GLU A 111 5.69 12.50 11.90
N LEU A 112 5.57 12.03 10.65
CA LEU A 112 6.37 10.90 10.16
C LEU A 112 7.83 11.33 9.92
N LEU A 113 8.06 12.55 9.42
CA LEU A 113 9.39 13.06 9.08
C LEU A 113 10.22 13.42 10.31
N ASN A 114 9.59 13.91 11.37
CA ASN A 114 10.26 14.23 12.64
C ASN A 114 10.22 13.07 13.66
N GLY A 115 9.73 11.90 13.23
CA GLY A 115 9.75 10.68 14.03
C GLY A 115 8.78 10.66 15.21
N LYS A 116 7.80 11.56 15.30
CA LYS A 116 6.75 11.58 16.34
C LYS A 116 5.65 10.53 16.10
N VAL A 117 5.50 10.12 14.85
CA VAL A 117 4.62 9.04 14.40
C VAL A 117 5.45 8.07 13.58
N VAL A 118 5.14 6.79 13.67
CA VAL A 118 5.76 5.73 12.87
C VAL A 118 4.70 4.85 12.23
N ILE A 119 4.98 4.39 11.02
CA ILE A 119 4.22 3.32 10.36
C ILE A 119 4.70 2.00 10.95
N LYS A 120 3.77 1.17 11.41
CA LYS A 120 4.04 -0.13 12.05
C LYS A 120 3.84 -1.30 11.10
N ALA A 121 2.87 -1.19 10.19
CA ALA A 121 2.56 -2.22 9.21
C ALA A 121 1.74 -1.61 8.07
N ILE A 122 1.84 -2.21 6.89
CA ILE A 122 1.01 -1.91 5.73
C ILE A 122 0.45 -3.23 5.19
N ALA A 123 -0.85 -3.25 4.97
CA ALA A 123 -1.51 -4.30 4.20
C ALA A 123 -2.13 -3.65 2.96
N ARG A 124 -1.67 -4.07 1.78
CA ARG A 124 -1.98 -3.43 0.50
C ARG A 124 -2.46 -4.46 -0.53
N VAL A 125 -3.48 -4.06 -1.28
CA VAL A 125 -3.81 -4.58 -2.61
C VAL A 125 -3.83 -3.37 -3.53
N ALA A 126 -2.78 -3.24 -4.35
CA ALA A 126 -2.51 -2.01 -5.06
C ALA A 126 -3.62 -1.68 -6.08
N GLY A 127 -3.92 -0.40 -6.24
CA GLY A 127 -5.02 0.06 -7.08
C GLY A 127 -6.42 -0.09 -6.47
N THR A 128 -6.56 -0.83 -5.35
CA THR A 128 -7.86 -1.11 -4.71
C THR A 128 -7.97 -0.57 -3.29
N LYS A 129 -7.20 -1.11 -2.33
CA LYS A 129 -7.31 -0.72 -0.92
C LYS A 129 -6.01 -0.99 -0.15
N THR A 130 -5.66 -0.05 0.72
CA THR A 130 -4.50 -0.15 1.62
C THR A 130 -4.86 0.26 3.04
N LYS A 131 -4.53 -0.58 4.01
CA LYS A 131 -4.57 -0.27 5.44
C LYS A 131 -3.16 0.02 5.94
N ILE A 132 -3.00 1.13 6.66
CA ILE A 132 -1.70 1.60 7.17
C ILE A 132 -1.82 1.73 8.69
N ALA A 133 -1.14 0.86 9.42
CA ALA A 133 -1.11 0.92 10.89
C ALA A 133 -0.07 1.95 11.34
N VAL A 134 -0.49 2.92 12.15
CA VAL A 134 0.39 3.98 12.66
C VAL A 134 0.34 4.04 14.18
N ALA A 135 1.47 4.41 14.80
CA ALA A 135 1.58 4.58 16.24
C ALA A 135 2.35 5.86 16.58
N PRO A 136 2.02 6.53 17.70
CA PRO A 136 2.85 7.60 18.20
C PRO A 136 4.12 7.03 18.83
N THR A 137 5.23 7.76 18.71
CA THR A 137 6.49 7.44 19.40
C THR A 137 6.68 8.28 20.67
N VAL A 138 5.90 9.35 20.80
CA VAL A 138 5.92 10.28 21.94
C VAL A 138 4.52 10.44 22.52
N THR A 139 4.43 10.69 23.82
CA THR A 139 3.17 10.87 24.53
C THR A 139 2.41 12.11 24.06
N GLY A 140 1.08 12.03 23.98
CA GLY A 140 0.22 13.18 23.64
C GLY A 140 0.09 13.46 22.14
N VAL A 141 0.66 12.63 21.28
CA VAL A 141 0.46 12.71 19.82
C VAL A 141 -0.61 11.71 19.39
N ASP A 142 -1.64 12.21 18.69
CA ASP A 142 -2.61 11.38 17.97
C ASP A 142 -2.03 11.02 16.60
N ALA A 143 -1.52 9.80 16.47
CA ALA A 143 -0.92 9.32 15.23
C ALA A 143 -1.93 9.20 14.08
N ARG A 144 -3.14 8.73 14.37
CA ARG A 144 -4.19 8.56 13.36
C ARG A 144 -4.65 9.93 12.87
N GLY A 145 -4.94 10.86 13.78
CA GLY A 145 -5.33 12.23 13.46
C GLY A 145 -4.25 12.98 12.69
N ALA A 146 -2.97 12.83 13.06
CA ALA A 146 -1.84 13.42 12.36
C ALA A 146 -1.77 12.98 10.89
N CYS A 147 -1.94 11.69 10.62
CA CYS A 147 -1.91 11.16 9.25
C CYS A 147 -3.14 11.54 8.42
N ILE A 148 -4.32 11.66 9.04
CA ILE A 148 -5.56 12.04 8.35
C ILE A 148 -5.56 13.55 8.02
N GLY A 149 -5.22 14.39 9.00
CA GLY A 149 -5.29 15.85 8.90
C GLY A 149 -6.73 16.39 8.90
N ARG A 150 -6.88 17.72 9.01
CA ARG A 150 -8.21 18.37 9.01
C ARG A 150 -8.98 18.03 7.73
N GLY A 151 -10.22 17.55 7.86
CA GLY A 151 -11.05 17.16 6.72
C GLY A 151 -10.50 16.00 5.86
N ALA A 152 -9.59 15.20 6.43
CA ALA A 152 -8.80 14.18 5.73
C ALA A 152 -7.87 14.73 4.63
N SER A 153 -7.46 16.00 4.72
CA SER A 153 -6.66 16.68 3.69
C SER A 153 -5.32 16.00 3.39
N ARG A 154 -4.60 15.54 4.40
CA ARG A 154 -3.29 14.88 4.24
C ARG A 154 -3.45 13.51 3.58
N LEU A 155 -4.35 12.68 4.11
CA LEU A 155 -4.66 11.36 3.56
C LEU A 155 -5.18 11.45 2.11
N LYS A 156 -6.12 12.36 1.84
CA LYS A 156 -6.64 12.59 0.49
C LYS A 156 -5.55 13.10 -0.45
N GLY A 157 -4.64 13.95 0.02
CA GLY A 157 -3.48 14.41 -0.76
C GLY A 157 -2.61 13.24 -1.22
N ALA A 158 -2.18 12.39 -0.29
CA ALA A 158 -1.40 11.19 -0.60
C ALA A 158 -2.16 10.24 -1.53
N GLN A 159 -3.44 9.98 -1.26
CA GLN A 159 -4.30 9.13 -2.09
C GLN A 159 -4.50 9.69 -3.51
N ASN A 160 -4.60 11.01 -3.67
CA ASN A 160 -4.73 11.65 -4.97
C ASN A 160 -3.45 11.55 -5.80
N LEU A 161 -2.28 11.65 -5.16
CA LEU A 161 -0.99 11.40 -5.84
C LEU A 161 -0.86 9.93 -6.24
N LEU A 162 -1.23 9.01 -5.36
CA LEU A 162 -1.17 7.57 -5.62
C LEU A 162 -2.04 7.16 -6.81
N ASN A 163 -3.25 7.72 -6.90
CA ASN A 163 -4.19 7.44 -7.99
C ASN A 163 -3.97 8.30 -9.24
N ARG A 164 -2.82 8.97 -9.37
CA ARG A 164 -2.53 9.80 -10.53
C ARG A 164 -2.29 8.93 -11.76
N GLY A 165 -3.03 9.22 -12.83
CA GLY A 165 -2.96 8.50 -14.10
C GLY A 165 -3.92 7.32 -14.15
N TYR A 166 -3.99 6.51 -13.10
CA TYR A 166 -4.91 5.40 -12.96
C TYR A 166 -5.01 4.98 -11.49
N GLY A 167 -6.10 4.31 -11.15
CA GLY A 167 -6.32 3.76 -9.82
C GLY A 167 -7.50 4.40 -9.10
N ARG A 168 -8.05 3.63 -8.17
CA ARG A 168 -9.05 4.07 -7.19
C ARG A 168 -8.70 3.50 -5.82
N GLU A 169 -7.40 3.40 -5.54
CA GLU A 169 -6.88 2.86 -4.30
C GLU A 169 -7.37 3.72 -3.13
N ARG A 170 -8.10 3.10 -2.20
CA ARG A 170 -8.53 3.73 -0.97
C ARG A 170 -7.50 3.51 0.12
N LEU A 171 -7.04 4.60 0.76
CA LEU A 171 -6.14 4.54 1.89
C LEU A 171 -6.93 4.64 3.20
N GLU A 172 -6.63 3.76 4.15
CA GLU A 172 -7.17 3.78 5.52
C GLU A 172 -6.05 3.83 6.54
N ILE A 173 -6.09 4.82 7.43
CA ILE A 173 -5.19 4.91 8.58
C ILE A 173 -5.82 4.16 9.75
N ILE A 174 -5.10 3.17 10.25
CA ILE A 174 -5.48 2.32 11.37
C ILE A 174 -4.59 2.68 12.56
N GLU A 175 -5.19 2.83 13.73
CA GLU A 175 -4.43 2.99 14.95
C GLU A 175 -3.82 1.64 15.37
N TYR A 176 -2.50 1.58 15.42
CA TYR A 176 -1.79 0.41 15.93
C TYR A 176 -1.98 0.31 17.45
N ALA A 177 -2.34 -0.87 17.92
CA ALA A 177 -2.33 -1.20 19.34
C ALA A 177 -1.30 -2.29 19.63
N LYS A 178 -0.65 -2.21 20.79
CA LYS A 178 0.25 -3.28 21.26
C LYS A 178 -0.52 -4.53 21.67
N ASP A 179 -1.72 -4.34 22.21
CA ASP A 179 -2.63 -5.43 22.51
C ASP A 179 -3.18 -6.00 21.18
N PRO A 180 -2.96 -7.30 20.88
CA PRO A 180 -3.36 -7.88 19.60
C PRO A 180 -4.86 -7.84 19.35
N ALA A 181 -5.69 -8.00 20.39
CA ALA A 181 -7.14 -7.99 20.26
C ALA A 181 -7.63 -6.57 19.90
N ALA A 182 -7.15 -5.55 20.61
CA ALA A 182 -7.43 -4.16 20.28
C ALA A 182 -6.94 -3.80 18.88
N PHE A 183 -5.77 -4.28 18.46
CA PHE A 183 -5.25 -4.00 17.13
C PHE A 183 -6.08 -4.66 16.03
N LEU A 184 -6.53 -5.90 16.24
CA LEU A 184 -7.45 -6.60 15.35
C LEU A 184 -8.76 -5.83 15.21
N VAL A 185 -9.36 -5.40 16.32
CA VAL A 185 -10.59 -4.58 16.31
C VAL A 185 -10.38 -3.30 15.50
N ASN A 186 -9.27 -2.58 15.72
CA ASN A 186 -8.95 -1.38 14.95
C ASN A 186 -8.78 -1.67 13.45
N ALA A 187 -8.14 -2.79 13.10
CA ALA A 187 -7.89 -3.19 11.72
C ALA A 187 -9.18 -3.49 10.93
N MET A 188 -10.26 -3.87 11.63
CA MET A 188 -11.55 -4.18 11.03
C MET A 188 -12.34 -2.97 10.55
N ASN A 189 -11.87 -1.74 10.82
CA ASN A 189 -12.46 -0.50 10.28
C ASN A 189 -12.87 -0.67 8.80
N PRO A 190 -14.10 -0.29 8.40
CA PRO A 190 -15.03 0.61 9.09
C PRO A 190 -16.10 -0.06 9.97
N VAL A 191 -16.06 -1.38 10.16
CA VAL A 191 -17.09 -2.07 10.96
C VAL A 191 -16.78 -2.03 12.45
N GLN A 192 -17.84 -2.09 13.26
CA GLN A 192 -17.73 -2.20 14.70
C GLN A 192 -17.74 -3.68 15.09
N VAL A 193 -16.63 -4.12 15.68
CA VAL A 193 -16.51 -5.49 16.21
C VAL A 193 -17.30 -5.59 17.50
N THR A 194 -18.16 -6.60 17.60
CA THR A 194 -18.95 -6.88 18.80
C THR A 194 -18.25 -7.87 19.72
N ASP A 195 -17.56 -8.86 19.14
CA ASP A 195 -16.74 -9.82 19.87
C ASP A 195 -15.64 -10.37 18.94
N ALA A 196 -14.55 -10.87 19.50
CA ALA A 196 -13.46 -11.47 18.73
C ALA A 196 -12.71 -12.53 19.52
N LEU A 197 -12.37 -13.63 18.84
CA LEU A 197 -11.52 -14.69 19.36
C LEU A 197 -10.34 -14.89 18.40
N ALA A 198 -9.12 -14.73 18.88
CA ALA A 198 -7.91 -14.96 18.11
C ALA A 198 -7.02 -16.02 18.79
N GLU A 199 -6.63 -17.05 18.03
CA GLU A 199 -5.74 -18.11 18.50
C GLU A 199 -4.94 -18.70 17.31
N ARG A 200 -3.65 -19.00 17.53
CA ARG A 200 -2.75 -19.68 16.57
C ARG A 200 -2.76 -19.06 15.16
N GLY A 201 -2.73 -17.73 15.08
CA GLY A 201 -2.72 -17.00 13.81
C GLY A 201 -4.05 -17.00 13.04
N ASN A 202 -5.14 -17.42 13.67
CA ASN A 202 -6.50 -17.31 13.14
C ASN A 202 -7.33 -16.40 14.05
N ALA A 203 -8.33 -15.73 13.49
CA ALA A 203 -9.25 -14.92 14.26
C ALA A 203 -10.68 -15.04 13.72
N ILE A 204 -11.63 -15.19 14.63
CA ILE A 204 -13.06 -15.03 14.38
C ILE A 204 -13.49 -13.67 14.92
N VAL A 205 -14.10 -12.86 14.06
CA VAL A 205 -14.59 -11.53 14.41
C VAL A 205 -16.11 -11.50 14.23
N ALA A 206 -16.84 -11.25 15.30
CA ALA A 206 -18.28 -11.02 15.25
C ALA A 206 -18.60 -9.55 14.98
N VAL A 207 -19.59 -9.32 14.13
CA VAL A 207 -20.15 -8.01 13.84
C VAL A 207 -21.68 -8.12 13.77
N GLU A 208 -22.36 -6.98 13.90
CA GLU A 208 -23.80 -6.93 13.67
C GLU A 208 -24.16 -7.36 12.25
N GLU A 209 -25.34 -7.99 12.08
CA GLU A 209 -25.74 -8.60 10.80
C GLU A 209 -25.72 -7.59 9.64
N HIS A 210 -26.14 -6.35 9.88
CA HIS A 210 -26.11 -5.28 8.88
C HIS A 210 -24.68 -4.84 8.49
N GLN A 211 -23.67 -5.17 9.29
CA GLN A 211 -22.25 -4.89 9.03
C GLN A 211 -21.48 -6.11 8.51
N LEU A 212 -22.08 -7.30 8.47
CA LEU A 212 -21.41 -8.54 8.04
C LEU A 212 -20.75 -8.39 6.67
N SER A 213 -21.48 -7.86 5.70
CA SER A 213 -20.96 -7.58 4.35
C SER A 213 -19.80 -6.58 4.36
N GLY A 214 -19.88 -5.53 5.20
CA GLY A 214 -18.81 -4.55 5.35
C GLY A 214 -17.56 -5.12 6.01
N GLY A 215 -17.73 -6.04 6.97
CA GLY A 215 -16.65 -6.69 7.70
C GLY A 215 -15.86 -7.62 6.79
N ILE A 216 -16.56 -8.43 5.98
CA ILE A 216 -15.97 -9.28 4.95
C ILE A 216 -15.33 -8.40 3.86
N GLY A 217 -16.07 -7.42 3.37
CA GLY A 217 -15.69 -6.56 2.24
C GLY A 217 -15.89 -7.24 0.88
N GLU A 218 -15.84 -6.45 -0.19
CA GLU A 218 -15.92 -6.96 -1.56
C GLU A 218 -14.80 -7.97 -1.82
N GLY A 219 -15.16 -9.19 -2.25
CA GLY A 219 -14.20 -10.28 -2.43
C GLY A 219 -13.48 -10.75 -1.15
N GLY A 220 -13.96 -10.39 0.04
CA GLY A 220 -13.29 -10.69 1.31
C GLY A 220 -12.12 -9.74 1.65
N LEU A 221 -11.96 -8.66 0.88
CA LEU A 221 -10.78 -7.80 0.94
C LEU A 221 -10.59 -7.12 2.29
N ASN A 222 -11.68 -6.74 2.99
CA ASN A 222 -11.53 -6.04 4.26
C ASN A 222 -10.96 -6.97 5.35
N ALA A 223 -11.54 -8.16 5.50
CA ALA A 223 -11.05 -9.19 6.41
C ALA A 223 -9.63 -9.65 6.04
N GLN A 224 -9.35 -9.84 4.75
CA GLN A 224 -8.02 -10.21 4.26
C GLN A 224 -6.96 -9.16 4.61
N LEU A 225 -7.23 -7.87 4.37
CA LEU A 225 -6.30 -6.78 4.69
C LEU A 225 -6.14 -6.61 6.20
N ALA A 226 -7.21 -6.72 6.99
CA ALA A 226 -7.12 -6.68 8.45
C ALA A 226 -6.27 -7.84 8.98
N GLY A 227 -6.45 -9.03 8.41
CA GLY A 227 -5.65 -10.21 8.71
C GLY A 227 -4.17 -10.03 8.38
N ARG A 228 -3.84 -9.60 7.15
CA ARG A 228 -2.46 -9.28 6.76
C ARG A 228 -1.82 -8.23 7.67
N LEU A 229 -2.58 -7.20 8.04
CA LEU A 229 -2.09 -6.10 8.89
C LEU A 229 -1.78 -6.56 10.32
N THR A 230 -2.55 -7.52 10.84
CA THR A 230 -2.45 -8.01 12.23
C THR A 230 -1.74 -9.35 12.37
N GLY A 231 -1.37 -10.01 11.27
CA GLY A 231 -0.77 -11.34 11.28
C GLY A 231 -1.75 -12.48 11.55
N HIS A 232 -3.03 -12.31 11.20
CA HIS A 232 -4.08 -13.33 11.38
C HIS A 232 -4.75 -13.71 10.07
N TYR A 233 -5.32 -14.91 10.00
CA TYR A 233 -6.39 -15.21 9.06
C TYR A 233 -7.74 -14.86 9.70
N VAL A 234 -8.43 -13.85 9.18
CA VAL A 234 -9.66 -13.33 9.79
C VAL A 234 -10.89 -13.88 9.07
N ARG A 235 -11.79 -14.52 9.82
CA ARG A 235 -13.14 -14.89 9.40
C ARG A 235 -14.15 -14.02 10.14
N VAL A 236 -15.10 -13.45 9.40
CA VAL A 236 -16.13 -12.58 9.98
C VAL A 236 -17.43 -13.37 10.09
N VAL A 237 -18.08 -13.27 11.25
CA VAL A 237 -19.35 -13.92 11.58
C VAL A 237 -20.33 -12.89 12.14
N LYS A 238 -21.60 -13.28 12.26
CA LYS A 238 -22.61 -12.41 12.88
C LYS A 238 -22.55 -12.50 14.42
N THR A 239 -22.96 -11.44 15.09
CA THR A 239 -23.17 -11.44 16.55
C THR A 239 -24.06 -12.63 16.95
N GLY A 240 -23.71 -13.31 18.05
CA GLY A 240 -24.42 -14.49 18.57
C GLY A 240 -23.94 -15.83 18.01
N THR A 241 -22.99 -15.84 17.07
CA THR A 241 -22.26 -17.07 16.69
C THR A 241 -21.31 -17.50 17.80
N ASP A 242 -21.25 -18.80 18.10
CA ASP A 242 -20.22 -19.36 19.00
C ASP A 242 -18.84 -19.22 18.33
N LEU A 243 -18.00 -18.34 18.88
CA LEU A 243 -16.70 -18.04 18.30
C LEU A 243 -15.72 -19.21 18.41
N ARG A 244 -15.87 -20.06 19.44
CA ARG A 244 -14.99 -21.22 19.64
C ARG A 244 -15.29 -22.28 18.60
N GLU A 245 -16.56 -22.60 18.40
CA GLU A 245 -16.98 -23.53 17.35
C GLU A 245 -16.60 -23.01 15.95
N ALA A 246 -16.83 -21.73 15.68
CA ALA A 246 -16.45 -21.12 14.41
C ALA A 246 -14.93 -21.15 14.14
N LEU A 247 -14.12 -20.99 15.19
CA LEU A 247 -12.67 -21.09 15.11
C LEU A 247 -12.23 -22.52 14.82
N ASP A 248 -12.78 -23.49 15.54
CA ASP A 248 -12.46 -24.91 15.33
C ASP A 248 -12.82 -25.34 13.90
N GLN A 249 -13.96 -24.89 13.39
CA GLN A 249 -14.36 -25.12 12.00
C GLN A 249 -13.38 -24.47 11.01
N LEU A 250 -12.96 -23.21 11.24
CA LEU A 250 -11.99 -22.53 10.39
C LEU A 250 -10.66 -23.30 10.32
N VAL A 251 -10.17 -23.79 11.45
CA VAL A 251 -8.93 -24.57 11.52
C VAL A 251 -9.08 -25.88 10.74
N ALA A 252 -10.21 -26.58 10.91
CA ALA A 252 -10.50 -27.80 10.17
C ALA A 252 -10.56 -27.56 8.65
N ASP A 253 -11.24 -26.50 8.21
CA ASP A 253 -11.36 -26.12 6.79
C ASP A 253 -9.98 -25.89 6.15
N LYS A 254 -9.09 -25.17 6.85
CA LYS A 254 -7.73 -24.90 6.37
C LYS A 254 -6.89 -26.17 6.28
N ALA A 255 -6.97 -27.04 7.29
CA ALA A 255 -6.24 -28.30 7.29
C ALA A 255 -6.72 -29.27 6.19
N ALA A 256 -7.99 -29.18 5.78
CA ALA A 256 -8.51 -29.93 4.64
C ALA A 256 -8.00 -29.37 3.30
N ALA A 257 -7.97 -28.04 3.15
CA ALA A 257 -7.49 -27.39 1.93
C ALA A 257 -5.99 -27.61 1.67
N GLU A 258 -5.17 -27.73 2.71
CA GLU A 258 -3.73 -28.03 2.56
C GLU A 258 -3.44 -29.48 2.12
N LYS A 259 -4.43 -30.38 2.23
CA LYS A 259 -4.29 -31.79 1.85
C LYS A 259 -4.85 -32.11 0.46
N ALA A 260 -5.56 -31.17 -0.15
CA ALA A 260 -6.16 -31.29 -1.48
C ALA A 260 -5.19 -30.79 -2.56
#